data_AF-A0AA86Q1T5-F1
#
_entry.id   AF-A0AA86Q1T5-F1
#
_cell.length_a   1.000
_cell.length_b   1.000
_cell.length_c   1.000
_cell.angle_alpha   90.00
_cell.angle_beta   90.00
_cell.angle_gamma   90.00
#
_symmetry.space_group_name_H-M   'P 1'
#
loop_
_entity.id
_entity.type
_entity.pdbx_description
1 polymer ?
#
loop_
_entity_poly.entity_id
_entity_poly.type
_entity_poly.pdbx_seq_one_letter_code
_entity_poly.pdbx_strand_id
1 'polypeptide(L)'
;MLIVISTLYTECGSPPYPRVLHPQDSAMSFTITQVGMKRFIECALEEALTYTQLIPIPDLPFVLDLGLTQINFILSDIKFSNVRVGKVLVDIPEEKPISAGADDMDIELTLQWKFQQSSYPYINDQGSGKVILKGASIRAVLEVNCDYVECPGHLKVVVHRADLAFNSLQILLQGGSSWIYQSLIDLVINAVESSLTDVISNVIIQAVINIMNELMKSDGYFEPYQQYPDIIKDDRYTNGLVTHRGYMVVVFSGYIYSTTNYSDEFITSDKLIKRTDNLFNKELTFEIAEAGFNNAFYIFHKYHDVFSKPGSFKVKEAPTVKFFNVQAMLDLIIMQHANYQIASTPFMELDKMDVVFDSNEKVMRIVGDNKDNCKAK
;
A
#
# COMPACT_ATOMS: atom_id res chain seq x y z
N MET A 1 -0.11 -1.99 -16.67
CA MET A 1 1.07 -1.87 -17.55
C MET A 1 2.13 -1.29 -16.66
N LEU A 2 3.14 -2.08 -16.25
CA LEU A 2 4.17 -1.61 -15.32
C LEU A 2 4.70 -0.27 -15.82
N ILE A 3 4.41 0.80 -15.06
CA ILE A 3 5.13 2.05 -15.22
C ILE A 3 6.56 1.72 -14.79
N VAL A 4 7.41 1.51 -15.78
CA VAL A 4 8.86 1.54 -15.61
C VAL A 4 9.19 3.01 -15.31
N ILE A 5 9.09 3.38 -14.03
CA ILE A 5 9.58 4.66 -13.53
C ILE A 5 11.10 4.62 -13.68
N SER A 6 11.60 5.59 -14.42
CA SER A 6 12.97 5.78 -14.83
C SER A 6 13.94 5.91 -13.65
N THR A 7 14.90 4.98 -13.58
CA THR A 7 16.34 5.16 -13.30
C THR A 7 16.84 6.41 -12.55
N LEU A 8 16.30 6.71 -11.37
CA LEU A 8 16.98 7.45 -10.30
C LEU A 8 16.68 6.77 -8.96
N TYR A 9 17.07 5.50 -8.84
CA TYR A 9 16.81 4.64 -7.68
C TYR A 9 17.96 4.74 -6.67
N THR A 10 17.76 5.46 -5.56
CA THR A 10 18.09 4.86 -4.26
C THR A 10 16.97 3.88 -3.95
N GLU A 11 17.27 2.70 -3.41
CA GLU A 11 16.28 1.63 -3.14
C GLU A 11 15.10 2.05 -2.23
N CYS A 12 15.15 3.29 -1.72
CA CYS A 12 14.18 3.93 -0.85
C CYS A 12 13.88 5.39 -1.16
N GLY A 13 14.23 5.89 -2.36
CA GLY A 13 13.79 7.18 -2.94
C GLY A 13 14.20 8.48 -2.24
N SER A 14 14.47 8.44 -0.94
CA SER A 14 14.63 9.61 -0.09
C SER A 14 16.03 10.24 -0.25
N PRO A 15 16.11 11.52 -0.62
CA PRO A 15 17.32 12.31 -0.52
C PRO A 15 17.86 12.29 0.92
N PRO A 16 19.17 12.51 1.12
CA PRO A 16 19.72 12.71 2.45
C PRO A 16 19.17 14.01 3.03
N TYR A 17 18.02 13.94 3.71
CA TYR A 17 17.44 15.10 4.35
C TYR A 17 18.35 15.55 5.51
N PRO A 18 18.69 16.84 5.59
CA PRO A 18 19.62 17.37 6.59
C PRO A 18 19.08 17.28 8.02
N ARG A 19 17.76 17.13 8.16
CA ARG A 19 17.02 17.31 9.40
C ARG A 19 16.61 15.99 10.03
N VAL A 20 16.82 15.91 11.35
CA VAL A 20 16.18 14.93 12.22
C VAL A 20 14.75 15.41 12.48
N LEU A 21 13.75 14.62 12.05
CA LEU A 21 12.35 14.96 12.28
C LEU A 21 11.92 14.60 13.70
N HIS A 22 11.09 15.46 14.28
CA HIS A 22 10.35 15.20 15.50
C HIS A 22 8.87 14.94 15.20
N PRO A 23 8.13 14.28 16.11
CA PRO A 23 6.69 14.06 15.98
C PRO A 23 5.84 15.29 15.64
N GLN A 24 6.32 16.48 16.04
CA GLN A 24 5.62 17.75 15.85
C GLN A 24 5.95 18.42 14.51
N ASP A 25 6.85 17.87 13.73
CA ASP A 25 7.34 18.45 12.47
C ASP A 25 6.45 18.08 11.28
N SER A 26 5.14 17.93 11.51
CA SER A 26 4.19 17.48 10.50
C SER A 26 3.44 18.66 9.91
N ALA A 27 3.47 18.81 8.60
CA ALA A 27 2.62 19.73 7.85
C ALA A 27 1.54 19.01 7.01
N MET A 28 1.62 17.68 6.88
CA MET A 28 0.65 16.90 6.12
C MET A 28 0.14 15.68 6.88
N SER A 29 -1.11 15.31 6.62
CA SER A 29 -1.69 14.04 7.04
C SER A 29 -2.45 13.37 5.90
N PHE A 30 -2.55 12.05 5.97
CA PHE A 30 -3.37 11.22 5.10
C PHE A 30 -4.24 10.35 5.98
N THR A 31 -5.54 10.40 5.75
CA THR A 31 -6.52 9.56 6.42
C THR A 31 -7.14 8.62 5.41
N ILE A 32 -7.22 7.34 5.75
CA ILE A 32 -7.94 6.31 5.00
C ILE A 32 -8.96 5.66 5.91
N THR A 33 -10.22 5.65 5.48
CA THR A 33 -11.28 4.95 6.21
C THR A 33 -11.22 3.45 5.95
N GLN A 34 -11.93 2.67 6.75
CA GLN A 34 -12.09 1.23 6.54
C GLN A 34 -12.70 0.91 5.17
N VAL A 35 -13.59 1.78 4.67
CA VAL A 35 -14.15 1.66 3.31
C VAL A 35 -13.07 1.89 2.26
N GLY A 36 -12.28 2.96 2.40
CA GLY A 36 -11.15 3.24 1.51
C GLY A 36 -10.09 2.15 1.53
N MET A 37 -9.73 1.65 2.71
CA MET A 37 -8.76 0.58 2.90
C MET A 37 -9.26 -0.74 2.30
N LYS A 38 -10.53 -1.07 2.49
CA LYS A 38 -11.15 -2.24 1.87
C LYS A 38 -11.01 -2.16 0.35
N ARG A 39 -11.36 -1.02 -0.25
CA ARG A 39 -11.24 -0.82 -1.70
C ARG A 39 -9.80 -0.91 -2.19
N PHE A 40 -8.86 -0.31 -1.44
CA PHE A 40 -7.43 -0.41 -1.73
C PHE A 40 -6.96 -1.87 -1.75
N ILE A 41 -7.36 -2.66 -0.76
CA ILE A 41 -7.01 -4.09 -0.68
C ILE A 41 -7.68 -4.88 -1.81
N GLU A 42 -8.92 -4.56 -2.19
CA GLU A 42 -9.56 -5.18 -3.38
C GLU A 42 -8.70 -4.96 -4.64
N CYS A 43 -8.21 -3.74 -4.86
CA CYS A 43 -7.34 -3.44 -5.98
C CYS A 43 -5.97 -4.13 -5.88
N ALA A 44 -5.33 -4.07 -4.70
CA ALA A 44 -4.05 -4.72 -4.48
C ALA A 44 -4.14 -6.23 -4.64
N LEU A 45 -5.26 -6.86 -4.27
CA LEU A 45 -5.51 -8.27 -4.50
C LEU A 45 -5.60 -8.58 -5.99
N GLU A 46 -6.37 -7.83 -6.78
CA GLU A 46 -6.45 -8.04 -8.25
C GLU A 46 -5.06 -8.05 -8.91
N GLU A 47 -4.17 -7.15 -8.48
CA GLU A 47 -2.78 -7.13 -8.94
C GLU A 47 -1.96 -8.28 -8.38
N ALA A 48 -2.07 -8.54 -7.07
CA ALA A 48 -1.37 -9.63 -6.38
C ALA A 48 -1.62 -10.97 -7.05
N LEU A 49 -2.85 -11.23 -7.51
CA LEU A 49 -3.18 -12.49 -8.17
C LEU A 49 -2.34 -12.73 -9.42
N THR A 50 -1.96 -11.68 -10.16
CA THR A 50 -1.05 -11.80 -11.30
C THR A 50 0.36 -12.16 -10.82
N TYR A 51 0.82 -11.57 -9.71
CA TYR A 51 2.13 -11.84 -9.13
C TYR A 51 2.23 -13.21 -8.44
N THR A 52 1.16 -13.72 -7.84
CA THR A 52 1.16 -15.01 -7.14
C THR A 52 1.52 -16.18 -8.06
N GLN A 53 1.27 -16.07 -9.36
CA GLN A 53 1.67 -17.07 -10.35
C GLN A 53 3.20 -17.16 -10.54
N LEU A 54 3.93 -16.11 -10.14
CA LEU A 54 5.39 -16.02 -10.25
C LEU A 54 6.11 -16.43 -8.97
N ILE A 55 5.40 -16.54 -7.84
CA ILE A 55 6.00 -16.89 -6.55
C ILE A 55 6.23 -18.40 -6.50
N PRO A 56 7.48 -18.86 -6.33
CA PRO A 56 7.76 -20.29 -6.25
C PRO A 56 7.18 -20.85 -4.95
N ILE A 57 6.31 -21.84 -5.06
CA ILE A 57 5.83 -22.63 -3.93
C ILE A 57 6.80 -23.80 -3.71
N PRO A 58 7.29 -24.03 -2.47
CA PRO A 58 8.18 -25.14 -2.18
C PRO A 58 7.50 -26.50 -2.41
N ASP A 59 8.31 -27.49 -2.80
CA ASP A 59 7.86 -28.88 -2.92
C ASP A 59 7.38 -29.40 -1.56
N LEU A 60 6.34 -30.24 -1.58
CA LEU A 60 5.71 -30.84 -0.40
C LEU A 60 5.95 -32.36 -0.38
N PRO A 61 7.02 -32.84 0.26
CA PRO A 61 7.22 -34.26 0.50
C PRO A 61 6.38 -34.74 1.70
N PHE A 62 5.73 -35.89 1.56
CA PHE A 62 5.05 -36.57 2.67
C PHE A 62 5.07 -38.09 2.49
N VAL A 63 4.82 -38.82 3.57
CA VAL A 63 4.80 -40.29 3.57
C VAL A 63 3.41 -40.76 3.96
N LEU A 64 2.82 -41.62 3.13
CA LEU A 64 1.59 -42.32 3.48
C LEU A 64 1.95 -43.68 4.08
N ASP A 65 1.53 -43.90 5.31
CA ASP A 65 1.64 -45.19 5.98
C ASP A 65 0.35 -46.00 5.78
N LEU A 66 0.45 -47.12 5.05
CA LEU A 66 -0.66 -48.05 4.80
C LEU A 66 -0.57 -49.29 5.71
N GLY A 67 0.24 -49.24 6.77
CA GLY A 67 0.45 -50.32 7.74
C GLY A 67 1.42 -51.40 7.28
N LEU A 68 1.21 -51.95 6.06
CA LEU A 68 2.10 -52.97 5.48
C LEU A 68 3.15 -52.39 4.52
N THR A 69 2.93 -51.16 4.05
CA THR A 69 3.83 -50.47 3.13
C THR A 69 3.79 -48.97 3.37
N GLN A 70 4.88 -48.30 3.01
CA GLN A 70 4.97 -46.85 2.96
C GLN A 70 5.03 -46.38 1.50
N ILE A 71 4.39 -45.25 1.23
CA ILE A 71 4.46 -44.56 -0.05
C ILE A 71 5.06 -43.18 0.19
N ASN A 72 6.22 -42.93 -0.40
CA ASN A 72 6.82 -41.60 -0.42
C ASN A 72 6.15 -40.81 -1.54
N PHE A 73 5.52 -39.70 -1.20
CA PHE A 73 4.81 -38.85 -2.13
C PHE A 73 5.45 -37.46 -2.13
N ILE A 74 5.54 -36.83 -3.30
CA ILE A 74 6.06 -35.47 -3.43
C ILE A 74 5.13 -34.71 -4.38
N LEU A 75 4.62 -33.57 -3.91
CA LEU A 75 4.01 -32.54 -4.75
C LEU A 75 5.08 -31.52 -5.10
N SER A 76 5.18 -31.15 -6.37
CA SER A 76 6.24 -30.28 -6.89
C SER A 76 5.69 -29.36 -7.98
N ASP A 77 6.43 -28.32 -8.33
CA ASP A 77 6.01 -27.33 -9.34
C ASP A 77 4.60 -26.77 -9.07
N ILE A 78 4.30 -26.54 -7.78
CA ILE A 78 3.00 -26.03 -7.35
C ILE A 78 2.89 -24.56 -7.77
N LYS A 79 1.80 -24.20 -8.44
CA LYS A 79 1.57 -22.85 -8.96
C LYS A 79 0.11 -22.47 -8.82
N PHE A 80 -0.15 -21.20 -8.49
CA PHE A 80 -1.48 -20.64 -8.61
C PHE A 80 -1.89 -20.60 -10.08
N SER A 81 -3.00 -21.25 -10.44
CA SER A 81 -3.57 -21.16 -11.77
C SER A 81 -4.74 -20.19 -11.81
N ASN A 82 -5.52 -20.12 -10.74
CA ASN A 82 -6.64 -19.21 -10.61
C ASN A 82 -6.90 -18.87 -9.15
N VAL A 83 -7.25 -17.63 -8.87
CA VAL A 83 -7.78 -17.22 -7.58
C VAL A 83 -8.95 -16.28 -7.84
N ARG A 84 -10.07 -16.53 -7.17
CA ARG A 84 -11.23 -15.65 -7.18
C ARG A 84 -11.50 -15.24 -5.75
N VAL A 85 -11.66 -13.94 -5.52
CA VAL A 85 -12.02 -13.39 -4.22
C VAL A 85 -13.50 -13.00 -4.25
N GLY A 86 -14.27 -13.42 -3.25
CA GLY A 86 -15.68 -13.05 -3.15
C GLY A 86 -15.87 -11.69 -2.49
N LYS A 87 -15.29 -11.52 -1.30
CA LYS A 87 -15.44 -10.29 -0.50
C LYS A 87 -14.17 -9.99 0.29
N VAL A 88 -13.74 -8.73 0.30
CA VAL A 88 -12.68 -8.25 1.20
C VAL A 88 -13.29 -7.75 2.51
N LEU A 89 -12.60 -8.04 3.61
CA LEU A 89 -12.89 -7.55 4.95
C LEU A 89 -11.72 -6.74 5.47
N VAL A 90 -12.05 -5.64 6.12
CA VAL A 90 -11.10 -4.82 6.89
C VAL A 90 -11.81 -4.42 8.15
N ASP A 91 -11.09 -4.45 9.28
CA ASP A 91 -11.52 -3.89 10.54
C ASP A 91 -10.38 -3.04 11.11
N ILE A 92 -10.68 -1.76 11.34
CA ILE A 92 -9.74 -0.80 11.92
C ILE A 92 -10.24 -0.48 13.34
N PRO A 93 -9.70 -1.16 14.36
CA PRO A 93 -10.01 -0.84 15.74
C PRO A 93 -9.41 0.50 16.18
N GLU A 94 -9.84 1.00 17.34
CA GLU A 94 -9.30 2.23 17.93
C GLU A 94 -7.82 2.09 18.29
N GLU A 95 -7.43 0.92 18.81
CA GLU A 95 -6.04 0.57 19.07
C GLU A 95 -5.63 -0.60 18.19
N LYS A 96 -4.40 -0.54 17.65
CA LYS A 96 -3.76 -1.61 16.86
C LYS A 96 -3.90 -2.98 17.55
N PRO A 97 -3.90 -4.10 16.80
CA PRO A 97 -3.58 -4.25 15.36
C PRO A 97 -4.79 -4.17 14.42
N ILE A 98 -4.52 -3.89 13.14
CA ILE A 98 -5.54 -3.88 12.07
C ILE A 98 -5.81 -5.32 11.64
N SER A 99 -7.06 -5.68 11.36
CA SER A 99 -7.35 -6.97 10.72
C SER A 99 -7.85 -6.76 9.29
N ALA A 100 -7.36 -7.60 8.39
CA ALA A 100 -7.74 -7.60 7.00
C ALA A 100 -7.91 -9.05 6.52
N GLY A 101 -8.69 -9.26 5.48
CA GLY A 101 -8.91 -10.60 4.97
C GLY A 101 -9.80 -10.63 3.75
N ALA A 102 -10.07 -11.85 3.31
CA ALA A 102 -10.99 -12.12 2.22
C ALA A 102 -11.82 -13.36 2.53
N ASP A 103 -13.06 -13.36 2.05
CA ASP A 103 -14.06 -14.41 2.17
C ASP A 103 -14.51 -14.92 0.81
N ASP A 104 -15.10 -16.12 0.84
CA ASP A 104 -15.66 -16.81 -0.31
C ASP A 104 -14.66 -16.93 -1.47
N MET A 105 -13.41 -17.23 -1.13
CA MET A 105 -12.34 -17.39 -2.08
C MET A 105 -12.39 -18.76 -2.74
N ASP A 106 -12.14 -18.80 -4.04
CA ASP A 106 -11.86 -20.04 -4.77
C ASP A 106 -10.42 -19.99 -5.24
N ILE A 107 -9.62 -20.98 -4.84
CA ILE A 107 -8.21 -21.08 -5.19
C ILE A 107 -8.02 -22.37 -5.98
N GLU A 108 -7.41 -22.25 -7.16
CA GLU A 108 -6.96 -23.37 -7.96
C GLU A 108 -5.44 -23.32 -8.08
N LEU A 109 -4.80 -24.44 -7.74
CA LEU A 109 -3.38 -24.68 -7.96
C LEU A 109 -3.21 -25.77 -9.00
N THR A 110 -2.18 -25.64 -9.83
CA THR A 110 -1.64 -26.73 -10.65
C THR A 110 -0.36 -27.24 -10.03
N LEU A 111 -0.10 -28.54 -10.14
CA LEU A 111 1.13 -29.16 -9.63
C LEU A 111 1.57 -30.35 -10.49
N GLN A 112 2.79 -30.79 -10.26
CA GLN A 112 3.27 -32.12 -10.62
C GLN A 112 3.37 -32.98 -9.36
N TRP A 113 3.17 -34.27 -9.50
CA TRP A 113 3.31 -35.21 -8.40
C TRP A 113 4.12 -36.43 -8.82
N LYS A 114 4.76 -37.06 -7.84
CA LYS A 114 5.41 -38.36 -7.98
C LYS A 114 5.22 -39.15 -6.70
N PHE A 115 5.10 -40.47 -6.83
CA PHE A 115 5.18 -41.35 -5.68
C PHE A 115 6.09 -42.54 -5.94
N GLN A 116 6.63 -43.08 -4.84
CA GLN A 116 7.41 -44.30 -4.83
C GLN A 116 7.08 -45.14 -3.61
N GLN A 117 6.71 -46.39 -3.83
CA GLN A 117 6.49 -47.36 -2.77
C GLN A 117 7.83 -47.87 -2.24
N SER A 118 8.00 -47.85 -0.91
CA SER A 118 9.23 -48.29 -0.24
C SER A 118 9.41 -49.81 -0.17
N SER A 119 8.34 -50.58 -0.42
CA SER A 119 8.34 -52.04 -0.33
C SER A 119 7.89 -52.70 -1.63
N TYR A 120 8.20 -53.99 -1.79
CA TYR A 120 7.81 -54.78 -2.96
C TYR A 120 6.28 -54.68 -3.20
N PRO A 121 5.81 -54.42 -4.44
CA PRO A 121 6.55 -54.51 -5.71
C PRO A 121 7.25 -53.23 -6.19
N TYR A 122 7.51 -52.24 -5.33
CA TYR A 122 8.24 -51.01 -5.65
C TYR A 122 7.60 -50.17 -6.75
N ILE A 123 6.27 -49.99 -6.66
CA ILE A 123 5.50 -49.20 -7.61
C ILE A 123 5.97 -47.74 -7.56
N ASN A 124 6.12 -47.13 -8.73
CA ASN A 124 6.29 -45.69 -8.87
C ASN A 124 5.35 -45.19 -9.97
N ASP A 125 4.94 -43.94 -9.84
CA ASP A 125 4.17 -43.23 -10.86
C ASP A 125 4.40 -41.73 -10.68
N GLN A 126 4.06 -40.96 -11.71
CA GLN A 126 4.13 -39.51 -11.70
C GLN A 126 3.12 -38.92 -12.69
N GLY A 127 2.81 -37.65 -12.50
CA GLY A 127 2.00 -36.92 -13.46
C GLY A 127 1.61 -35.54 -12.97
N SER A 128 0.55 -35.00 -13.55
CA SER A 128 0.03 -33.68 -13.23
C SER A 128 -1.11 -33.76 -12.22
N GLY A 129 -1.36 -32.67 -11.52
CA GLY A 129 -2.47 -32.57 -10.59
C GLY A 129 -3.00 -31.16 -10.45
N LYS A 130 -4.14 -31.07 -9.78
CA LYS A 130 -4.79 -29.83 -9.38
C LYS A 130 -5.23 -29.90 -7.94
N VAL A 131 -5.10 -28.77 -7.24
CA VAL A 131 -5.70 -28.55 -5.92
C VAL A 131 -6.75 -27.48 -6.07
N ILE A 132 -7.95 -27.73 -5.55
CA ILE A 132 -9.07 -26.80 -5.61
C ILE A 132 -9.56 -26.57 -4.18
N LEU A 133 -9.45 -25.33 -3.71
CA LEU A 133 -10.04 -24.87 -2.46
C LEU A 133 -11.27 -24.04 -2.80
N LYS A 134 -12.41 -24.36 -2.16
CA LYS A 134 -13.67 -23.63 -2.33
C LYS A 134 -14.14 -23.02 -1.02
N GLY A 135 -14.70 -21.82 -1.11
CA GLY A 135 -15.18 -21.09 0.06
C GLY A 135 -14.06 -20.86 1.08
N ALA A 136 -12.86 -20.52 0.60
CA ALA A 136 -11.73 -20.20 1.43
C ALA A 136 -11.90 -18.80 2.04
N SER A 137 -11.39 -18.65 3.26
CA SER A 137 -11.37 -17.41 4.01
C SER A 137 -9.97 -17.21 4.57
N ILE A 138 -9.36 -16.08 4.24
CA ILE A 138 -8.08 -15.66 4.81
C ILE A 138 -8.30 -14.51 5.78
N ARG A 139 -7.62 -14.54 6.92
CA ARG A 139 -7.59 -13.48 7.92
C ARG A 139 -6.15 -13.18 8.28
N ALA A 140 -5.78 -11.91 8.25
CA ALA A 140 -4.46 -11.44 8.59
C ALA A 140 -4.57 -10.35 9.66
N VAL A 141 -3.67 -10.41 10.63
CA VAL A 141 -3.47 -9.37 11.63
C VAL A 141 -2.23 -8.58 11.22
N LEU A 142 -2.47 -7.31 10.86
CA LEU A 142 -1.50 -6.40 10.30
C LEU A 142 -1.08 -5.35 11.33
N GLU A 143 0.18 -4.99 11.28
CA GLU A 143 0.70 -3.79 11.92
C GLU A 143 1.41 -2.94 10.89
N VAL A 144 1.19 -1.63 10.92
CA VAL A 144 1.92 -0.68 10.09
C VAL A 144 2.86 0.12 10.99
N ASN A 145 4.15 0.04 10.70
CA ASN A 145 5.23 0.62 11.47
C ASN A 145 6.09 1.52 10.58
N CYS A 146 6.85 2.43 11.18
CA CYS A 146 7.91 3.09 10.44
C CYS A 146 9.05 2.10 10.18
N ASP A 147 9.53 2.07 8.95
CA ASP A 147 10.74 1.38 8.59
C ASP A 147 11.93 2.23 9.04
N TYR A 148 12.78 1.65 9.88
CA TYR A 148 14.01 2.28 10.38
C TYR A 148 15.27 1.63 9.84
N VAL A 149 15.13 0.54 9.07
CA VAL A 149 16.25 -0.34 8.69
C VAL A 149 16.46 -0.34 7.18
N GLU A 150 15.44 -0.76 6.43
CA GLU A 150 15.55 -0.84 4.96
C GLU A 150 15.24 0.53 4.36
N CYS A 151 14.23 1.21 4.90
CA CYS A 151 13.67 2.43 4.33
C CYS A 151 13.39 3.51 5.37
N PRO A 152 14.43 4.10 6.00
CA PRO A 152 14.26 5.05 7.10
C PRO A 152 13.27 6.18 6.79
N GLY A 153 12.21 6.26 7.59
CA GLY A 153 11.19 7.29 7.42
C GLY A 153 10.09 6.91 6.43
N HIS A 154 10.01 5.65 6.01
CA HIS A 154 8.88 5.07 5.27
C HIS A 154 7.96 4.21 6.15
N LEU A 155 6.78 3.81 5.67
CA LEU A 155 5.92 2.85 6.36
C LEU A 155 6.17 1.45 5.83
N LYS A 156 6.13 0.49 6.73
CA LYS A 156 6.23 -0.94 6.46
C LYS A 156 5.06 -1.66 7.10
N VAL A 157 4.36 -2.44 6.30
CA VAL A 157 3.35 -3.38 6.75
C VAL A 157 4.04 -4.66 7.20
N VAL A 158 3.71 -5.08 8.42
CA VAL A 158 4.17 -6.32 9.04
C VAL A 158 2.96 -7.17 9.36
N VAL A 159 3.05 -8.47 9.09
CA VAL A 159 2.00 -9.44 9.42
C VAL A 159 2.41 -10.26 10.62
N HIS A 160 1.60 -10.19 11.66
CA HIS A 160 1.81 -10.96 12.89
C HIS A 160 1.23 -12.36 12.78
N ARG A 161 0.07 -12.45 12.13
CA ARG A 161 -0.68 -13.71 12.01
C ARG A 161 -1.48 -13.74 10.72
N ALA A 162 -1.55 -14.93 10.14
CA ALA A 162 -2.25 -15.27 8.93
C ALA A 162 -2.97 -16.60 9.15
N ASP A 163 -4.29 -16.63 9.03
CA ASP A 163 -5.08 -17.85 9.13
C ASP A 163 -5.86 -18.05 7.83
N LEU A 164 -5.76 -19.25 7.26
CA LEU A 164 -6.55 -19.68 6.11
C LEU A 164 -7.48 -20.82 6.55
N ALA A 165 -8.76 -20.67 6.25
CA ALA A 165 -9.78 -21.70 6.41
C ALA A 165 -10.47 -21.93 5.07
N PHE A 166 -11.10 -23.08 4.87
CA PHE A 166 -11.88 -23.38 3.68
C PHE A 166 -12.97 -24.40 3.96
N ASN A 167 -14.03 -24.38 3.13
CA ASN A 167 -15.15 -25.31 3.27
C ASN A 167 -14.84 -26.67 2.64
N SER A 168 -14.06 -26.70 1.56
CA SER A 168 -13.66 -27.94 0.91
C SER A 168 -12.31 -27.82 0.24
N LEU A 169 -11.51 -28.88 0.37
CA LEU A 169 -10.27 -29.13 -0.33
C LEU A 169 -10.47 -30.34 -1.25
N GLN A 170 -10.16 -30.17 -2.53
CA GLN A 170 -10.19 -31.25 -3.52
C GLN A 170 -8.83 -31.37 -4.18
N ILE A 171 -8.33 -32.59 -4.35
CA ILE A 171 -7.10 -32.89 -5.06
C ILE A 171 -7.45 -33.82 -6.23
N LEU A 172 -7.07 -33.43 -7.43
CA LEU A 172 -7.25 -34.19 -8.66
C LEU A 172 -5.88 -34.56 -9.20
N LEU A 173 -5.60 -35.85 -9.34
CA LEU A 173 -4.33 -36.36 -9.83
C LEU A 173 -4.54 -37.09 -11.16
N GLN A 174 -3.63 -36.88 -12.11
CA GLN A 174 -3.63 -37.52 -13.43
C GLN A 174 -2.26 -38.17 -13.68
N GLY A 175 -2.25 -39.40 -14.20
CA GLY A 175 -1.07 -40.24 -14.37
C GLY A 175 -1.44 -41.68 -14.73
N GLY A 176 -0.46 -42.57 -14.86
CA GLY A 176 -0.66 -43.92 -15.41
C GLY A 176 -1.55 -44.83 -14.55
N SER A 177 -1.53 -44.62 -13.24
CA SER A 177 -2.21 -45.46 -12.24
C SER A 177 -3.32 -44.72 -11.48
N SER A 178 -4.10 -43.88 -12.17
CA SER A 178 -5.09 -42.98 -11.56
C SER A 178 -6.09 -43.61 -10.62
N TRP A 179 -6.47 -44.85 -10.89
CA TRP A 179 -7.36 -45.61 -10.03
C TRP A 179 -6.77 -45.89 -8.62
N ILE A 180 -5.45 -46.05 -8.48
CA ILE A 180 -4.80 -46.39 -7.20
C ILE A 180 -4.83 -45.20 -6.26
N TYR A 181 -4.28 -44.07 -6.69
CA TYR A 181 -4.16 -42.90 -5.82
C TYR A 181 -5.49 -42.17 -5.64
N GLN A 182 -6.45 -42.29 -6.57
CA GLN A 182 -7.80 -41.78 -6.33
C GLN A 182 -8.49 -42.54 -5.18
N SER A 183 -8.13 -43.80 -4.96
CA SER A 183 -8.61 -44.59 -3.81
C SER A 183 -7.93 -44.18 -2.49
N LEU A 184 -6.78 -43.49 -2.54
CA LEU A 184 -6.02 -43.00 -1.39
C LEU A 184 -6.18 -41.50 -1.17
N ILE A 185 -7.09 -40.84 -1.89
CA ILE A 185 -7.14 -39.39 -1.97
C ILE A 185 -7.42 -38.74 -0.61
N ASP A 186 -8.25 -39.36 0.22
CA ASP A 186 -8.55 -38.86 1.57
C ASP A 186 -7.30 -38.89 2.47
N LEU A 187 -6.45 -39.92 2.33
CA LEU A 187 -5.18 -39.99 3.06
C LEU A 187 -4.20 -38.94 2.56
N VAL A 188 -4.15 -38.72 1.25
CA VAL A 188 -3.34 -37.65 0.66
C VAL A 188 -3.78 -36.29 1.20
N ILE A 189 -5.08 -35.99 1.12
CA ILE A 189 -5.67 -34.73 1.61
C ILE A 189 -5.28 -34.50 3.06
N ASN A 190 -5.55 -35.47 3.95
CA ASN A 190 -5.23 -35.35 5.37
C ASN A 190 -3.73 -35.14 5.64
N ALA A 191 -2.85 -35.74 4.83
CA ALA A 191 -1.40 -35.61 4.97
C ALA A 191 -0.87 -34.23 4.55
N VAL A 192 -1.52 -33.56 3.59
CA VAL A 192 -1.02 -32.30 3.01
C VAL A 192 -1.81 -31.06 3.44
N GLU A 193 -2.98 -31.23 4.05
CA GLU A 193 -3.92 -30.14 4.35
C GLU A 193 -3.25 -28.99 5.11
N SER A 194 -2.56 -29.28 6.22
CA SER A 194 -1.87 -28.26 7.02
C SER A 194 -0.77 -27.57 6.21
N SER A 195 0.05 -28.34 5.49
CA SER A 195 1.16 -27.78 4.71
C SER A 195 0.68 -26.91 3.55
N LEU A 196 -0.38 -27.31 2.85
CA LEU A 196 -1.01 -26.49 1.82
C LEU A 196 -1.60 -25.21 2.42
N THR A 197 -2.26 -25.31 3.58
CA THR A 197 -2.84 -24.15 4.27
C THR A 197 -1.77 -23.12 4.62
N ASP A 198 -0.66 -23.57 5.19
CA ASP A 198 0.46 -22.70 5.57
C ASP A 198 1.13 -22.07 4.34
N VAL A 199 1.36 -22.85 3.29
CA VAL A 199 1.99 -22.38 2.05
C VAL A 199 1.12 -21.37 1.33
N ILE A 200 -0.17 -21.68 1.14
CA ILE A 200 -1.11 -20.82 0.41
C ILE A 200 -1.29 -19.50 1.15
N SER A 201 -1.50 -19.56 2.48
CA SER A 201 -1.69 -18.36 3.30
C SER A 201 -0.46 -17.46 3.24
N ASN A 202 0.74 -18.02 3.39
CA ASN A 202 1.98 -17.28 3.31
C ASN A 202 2.20 -16.65 1.93
N VAL A 203 2.00 -17.38 0.83
CA VAL A 203 2.25 -16.83 -0.52
C VAL A 203 1.30 -15.69 -0.86
N ILE A 204 0.00 -15.86 -0.60
CA ILE A 204 -1.00 -14.81 -0.88
C ILE A 204 -0.69 -13.57 -0.05
N ILE A 205 -0.41 -13.74 1.24
CA ILE A 205 -0.16 -12.61 2.14
C ILE A 205 1.15 -11.91 1.79
N GLN A 206 2.23 -12.64 1.51
CA GLN A 206 3.48 -12.02 1.10
C GLN A 206 3.34 -11.27 -0.23
N ALA A 207 2.56 -11.78 -1.19
CA ALA A 207 2.28 -11.06 -2.43
C ALA A 207 1.59 -9.71 -2.15
N VAL A 208 0.57 -9.69 -1.30
CA VAL A 208 -0.15 -8.47 -0.92
C VAL A 208 0.76 -7.52 -0.15
N ILE A 209 1.51 -8.00 0.86
CA ILE A 209 2.47 -7.18 1.63
C ILE A 209 3.50 -6.55 0.72
N ASN A 210 4.07 -7.32 -0.22
CA ASN A 210 5.08 -6.80 -1.12
C ASN A 210 4.52 -5.67 -1.97
N ILE A 211 3.32 -5.85 -2.55
CA ILE A 211 2.65 -4.77 -3.30
C ILE A 211 2.37 -3.56 -2.41
N MET A 212 1.83 -3.77 -1.21
CA MET A 212 1.57 -2.67 -0.27
C MET A 212 2.85 -1.92 0.08
N ASN A 213 3.92 -2.62 0.44
CA ASN A 213 5.19 -2.02 0.80
C ASN A 213 5.83 -1.31 -0.40
N GLU A 214 5.77 -1.88 -1.61
CA GLU A 214 6.24 -1.20 -2.82
C GLU A 214 5.44 0.09 -3.10
N LEU A 215 4.12 0.06 -2.93
CA LEU A 215 3.27 1.27 -3.07
C LEU A 215 3.59 2.30 -1.98
N MET A 216 3.95 1.87 -0.77
CA MET A 216 4.28 2.74 0.37
C MET A 216 5.73 3.26 0.35
N LYS A 217 6.61 2.63 -0.43
CA LYS A 217 7.99 3.10 -0.71
C LYS A 217 8.03 4.25 -1.71
N SER A 218 6.94 4.54 -2.41
CA SER A 218 6.90 5.70 -3.28
C SER A 218 6.89 6.95 -2.40
N ASP A 219 8.06 7.57 -2.22
CA ASP A 219 8.15 9.00 -1.97
C ASP A 219 7.33 9.62 -3.11
N GLY A 220 6.22 10.29 -2.80
CA GLY A 220 5.31 10.81 -3.80
C GLY A 220 5.95 11.96 -4.56
N TYR A 221 6.98 11.66 -5.37
CA TYR A 221 7.69 12.60 -6.23
C TYR A 221 6.64 13.13 -7.18
N PHE A 222 6.11 14.27 -6.78
CA PHE A 222 4.91 14.79 -7.35
C PHE A 222 5.22 15.12 -8.81
N GLU A 223 4.49 14.58 -9.78
CA GLU A 223 4.73 14.85 -11.21
C GLU A 223 4.92 16.36 -11.50
N PRO A 224 4.17 17.28 -10.84
CA PRO A 224 4.41 18.72 -10.96
C PRO A 224 5.80 19.23 -10.53
N TYR A 225 6.51 18.53 -9.64
CA TYR A 225 7.89 18.88 -9.27
C TYR A 225 8.94 18.40 -10.27
N GLN A 226 8.59 17.53 -11.23
CA GLN A 226 9.53 17.10 -12.28
C GLN A 226 10.03 18.29 -13.14
N GLN A 227 9.27 19.39 -13.18
CA GLN A 227 9.68 20.62 -13.86
C GLN A 227 10.76 21.40 -13.09
N TYR A 228 10.98 21.08 -11.82
CA TYR A 228 11.89 21.73 -10.88
C TYR A 228 12.81 20.67 -10.25
N PRO A 229 13.83 20.18 -10.98
CA PRO A 229 14.63 19.02 -10.56
C PRO A 229 15.45 19.25 -9.29
N ASP A 230 15.64 20.51 -8.89
CA ASP A 230 16.29 20.90 -7.66
C ASP A 230 15.33 21.05 -6.47
N ILE A 231 14.04 20.75 -6.65
CA ILE A 231 13.04 20.79 -5.59
C ILE A 231 12.63 19.35 -5.21
N ILE A 232 12.59 19.09 -3.91
CA ILE A 232 12.15 17.81 -3.35
C ILE A 232 11.10 18.05 -2.27
N LYS A 233 10.22 17.06 -2.07
CA LYS A 233 9.29 17.01 -0.95
C LYS A 233 9.80 16.01 0.08
N ASP A 234 9.69 16.34 1.36
CA ASP A 234 9.98 15.46 2.48
C ASP A 234 8.69 14.79 2.94
N ASP A 235 8.48 13.56 2.51
CA ASP A 235 7.33 12.73 2.89
C ASP A 235 7.69 11.73 4.00
N ARG A 236 8.76 11.97 4.77
CA ARG A 236 9.09 11.09 5.89
C ARG A 236 8.02 11.18 6.98
N TYR A 237 7.71 10.02 7.56
CA TYR A 237 6.78 9.91 8.68
C TYR A 237 7.35 10.51 9.96
N THR A 238 6.54 11.31 10.66
CA THR A 238 6.96 12.06 11.85
C THR A 238 6.50 11.42 13.16
N ASN A 239 5.29 10.84 13.20
CA ASN A 239 4.67 10.37 14.45
C ASN A 239 3.80 9.11 14.28
N GLY A 240 4.31 8.13 13.54
CA GLY A 240 3.70 6.80 13.37
C GLY A 240 2.28 6.78 12.79
N LEU A 241 1.73 5.58 12.65
CA LEU A 241 0.33 5.37 12.30
C LEU A 241 -0.55 5.54 13.56
N VAL A 242 -1.58 6.38 13.47
CA VAL A 242 -2.66 6.43 14.46
C VAL A 242 -3.90 5.76 13.93
N THR A 243 -4.50 4.89 14.74
CA THR A 243 -5.76 4.23 14.42
C THR A 243 -6.88 4.86 15.24
N HIS A 244 -8.07 4.90 14.65
CA HIS A 244 -9.32 5.21 15.30
C HIS A 244 -10.35 4.19 14.81
N ARG A 245 -11.50 4.08 15.49
CA ARG A 245 -12.53 3.15 15.05
C ARG A 245 -13.01 3.48 13.64
N GLY A 246 -12.68 2.62 12.68
CA GLY A 246 -13.09 2.71 11.28
C GLY A 246 -12.20 3.58 10.38
N TYR A 247 -11.08 4.13 10.86
CA TYR A 247 -10.11 4.83 10.00
C TYR A 247 -8.72 4.89 10.61
N MET A 248 -7.71 5.12 9.78
CA MET A 248 -6.35 5.34 10.24
C MET A 248 -5.77 6.61 9.62
N VAL A 249 -4.92 7.27 10.39
CA VAL A 249 -4.29 8.54 10.05
C VAL A 249 -2.78 8.35 10.06
N VAL A 250 -2.17 8.83 9.01
CA VAL A 250 -0.74 8.82 8.78
C VAL A 250 -0.28 10.27 8.68
N VAL A 251 0.81 10.61 9.36
CA VAL A 251 1.34 11.98 9.37
C VAL A 251 2.76 12.03 8.83
N PHE A 252 3.01 13.08 8.05
CA PHE A 252 4.25 13.26 7.29
C PHE A 252 4.78 14.67 7.52
N SER A 253 6.09 14.84 7.28
CA SER A 253 6.74 16.14 7.25
C SER A 253 6.02 17.09 6.28
N GLY A 254 5.90 16.72 5.01
CA GLY A 254 5.17 17.48 3.99
C GLY A 254 5.86 18.77 3.56
N TYR A 255 7.06 19.06 4.06
CA TYR A 255 7.85 20.23 3.68
C TYR A 255 8.58 20.03 2.36
N ILE A 256 8.89 21.13 1.70
CA ILE A 256 9.61 21.20 0.43
C ILE A 256 10.99 21.81 0.67
N TYR A 257 11.99 21.31 -0.03
CA TYR A 257 13.38 21.73 0.06
C TYR A 257 13.97 21.97 -1.33
N SER A 258 14.95 22.88 -1.40
CA SER A 258 15.88 22.89 -2.53
C SER A 258 17.05 21.94 -2.24
N THR A 259 17.34 21.03 -3.17
CA THR A 259 18.49 20.12 -3.10
C THR A 259 19.83 20.86 -3.21
N THR A 260 19.81 22.11 -3.66
CA THR A 260 20.98 22.98 -3.71
C THR A 260 21.25 23.69 -2.38
N ASN A 261 20.24 23.79 -1.49
CA ASN A 261 20.37 24.48 -0.21
C ASN A 261 19.40 23.89 0.84
N TYR A 262 19.81 22.75 1.40
CA TYR A 262 19.05 22.01 2.40
C TYR A 262 18.79 22.77 3.71
N SER A 263 19.61 23.76 4.06
CA SER A 263 19.47 24.54 5.29
C SER A 263 18.39 25.63 5.23
N ASP A 264 17.86 25.90 4.03
CA ASP A 264 16.93 26.99 3.79
C ASP A 264 15.48 26.57 4.01
N GLU A 265 15.22 26.02 5.20
CA GLU A 265 13.90 25.54 5.57
C GLU A 265 13.05 26.70 6.09
N PHE A 266 12.11 27.19 5.27
CA PHE A 266 11.05 28.07 5.78
C PHE A 266 10.03 27.22 6.52
N ILE A 267 10.36 26.83 7.75
CA ILE A 267 9.50 26.04 8.62
C ILE A 267 9.11 26.92 9.80
N THR A 268 7.86 27.35 9.80
CA THR A 268 7.30 28.07 10.94
C THR A 268 6.84 27.07 12.00
N SER A 269 6.75 27.53 13.26
CA SER A 269 6.24 26.72 14.36
C SER A 269 4.71 26.51 14.33
N ASP A 270 4.01 27.05 13.33
CA ASP A 270 2.58 26.87 13.08
C ASP A 270 2.34 25.46 12.51
N LYS A 271 2.29 24.49 13.43
CA LYS A 271 2.26 23.05 13.17
C LYS A 271 0.85 22.56 12.82
N LEU A 272 0.70 21.28 12.47
CA LEU A 272 -0.57 20.57 12.70
C LEU A 272 -0.85 20.56 14.22
N ILE A 273 -1.52 21.61 14.72
CA ILE A 273 -1.72 21.87 16.15
C ILE A 273 -2.74 20.91 16.76
N LYS A 274 -3.63 20.34 15.95
CA LYS A 274 -4.66 19.42 16.42
C LYS A 274 -5.04 18.45 15.29
N ARG A 275 -5.19 17.18 15.65
CA ARG A 275 -5.71 16.13 14.77
C ARG A 275 -7.20 16.07 15.06
N THR A 276 -8.05 16.62 14.20
CA THR A 276 -9.49 16.34 14.28
C THR A 276 -9.74 14.89 13.93
N ASP A 277 -10.73 14.31 14.59
CA ASP A 277 -11.37 13.08 14.12
C ASP A 277 -11.81 13.28 12.66
N ASN A 278 -11.76 12.23 11.85
CA ASN A 278 -12.17 12.33 10.46
C ASN A 278 -13.63 12.82 10.39
N LEU A 279 -13.81 14.09 10.04
CA LEU A 279 -15.13 14.74 9.97
C LEU A 279 -15.90 14.33 8.71
N PHE A 280 -15.28 13.55 7.83
CA PHE A 280 -15.78 13.24 6.50
C PHE A 280 -16.03 11.74 6.35
N ASN A 281 -17.24 11.39 5.92
CA ASN A 281 -17.61 10.04 5.52
C ASN A 281 -17.07 9.72 4.11
N LYS A 282 -15.81 10.05 3.84
CA LYS A 282 -15.13 9.84 2.55
C LYS A 282 -14.07 8.75 2.68
N GLU A 283 -13.78 8.06 1.58
CA GLU A 283 -12.78 6.98 1.57
C GLU A 283 -11.40 7.49 1.99
N LEU A 284 -11.01 8.66 1.49
CA LEU A 284 -9.69 9.27 1.66
C LEU A 284 -9.80 10.73 2.08
N THR A 285 -8.85 11.21 2.88
CA THR A 285 -8.67 12.62 3.19
C THR A 285 -7.19 12.97 3.24
N PHE A 286 -6.79 13.99 2.49
CA PHE A 286 -5.48 14.62 2.61
C PHE A 286 -5.63 15.93 3.35
N GLU A 287 -4.82 16.15 4.38
CA GLU A 287 -4.78 17.40 5.12
C GLU A 287 -3.43 18.07 4.95
N ILE A 288 -3.44 19.37 4.68
CA ILE A 288 -2.23 20.18 4.51
C ILE A 288 -2.37 21.41 5.40
N ALA A 289 -1.42 21.58 6.33
CA ALA A 289 -1.36 22.74 7.19
C ALA A 289 -0.91 24.00 6.44
N GLU A 290 -1.31 25.15 6.96
CA GLU A 290 -0.90 26.48 6.49
C GLU A 290 0.63 26.59 6.31
N ALA A 291 1.41 26.04 7.25
CA ALA A 291 2.86 26.03 7.16
C ALA A 291 3.41 25.23 5.96
N GLY A 292 2.73 24.16 5.54
CA GLY A 292 3.12 23.38 4.35
C GLY A 292 2.99 24.23 3.08
N PHE A 293 1.88 24.96 2.93
CA PHE A 293 1.70 25.90 1.81
C PHE A 293 2.71 27.04 1.83
N ASN A 294 2.91 27.68 2.98
CA ASN A 294 3.81 28.81 3.11
C ASN A 294 5.27 28.39 2.83
N ASN A 295 5.66 27.21 3.28
CA ASN A 295 6.96 26.61 2.94
C ASN A 295 7.10 26.41 1.42
N ALA A 296 6.10 25.79 0.78
CA ALA A 296 6.11 25.58 -0.67
C ALA A 296 6.24 26.91 -1.43
N PHE A 297 5.43 27.91 -1.08
CA PHE A 297 5.48 29.23 -1.72
C PHE A 297 6.81 29.93 -1.52
N TYR A 298 7.41 29.82 -0.33
CA TYR A 298 8.73 30.36 -0.07
C TYR A 298 9.79 29.76 -1.01
N ILE A 299 9.86 28.42 -1.07
CA ILE A 299 10.85 27.71 -1.88
C ILE A 299 10.66 28.04 -3.36
N PHE A 300 9.44 27.92 -3.89
CA PHE A 300 9.18 28.22 -5.31
C PHE A 300 9.43 29.69 -5.67
N HIS A 301 9.09 30.62 -4.77
CA HIS A 301 9.36 32.04 -5.00
C HIS A 301 10.87 32.32 -5.04
N LYS A 302 11.62 31.80 -4.07
CA LYS A 302 13.05 32.09 -3.92
C LYS A 302 13.91 31.48 -5.02
N TYR A 303 13.64 30.24 -5.40
CA TYR A 303 14.50 29.49 -6.33
C TYR A 303 14.03 29.56 -7.78
N HIS A 304 12.74 29.77 -8.04
CA HIS A 304 12.17 29.72 -9.39
C HIS A 304 11.30 30.92 -9.77
N ASP A 305 11.02 31.84 -8.84
CA ASP A 305 10.20 33.03 -9.08
C ASP A 305 8.82 32.72 -9.71
N VAL A 306 8.24 31.55 -9.39
CA VAL A 306 7.04 30.99 -10.06
C VAL A 306 5.83 31.92 -10.03
N PHE A 307 5.76 32.79 -9.02
CA PHE A 307 4.62 33.71 -8.84
C PHE A 307 4.77 35.03 -9.58
N SER A 308 5.92 35.34 -10.16
CA SER A 308 6.12 36.54 -10.97
C SER A 308 5.88 36.25 -12.44
N LYS A 309 5.45 37.27 -13.19
CA LYS A 309 5.29 37.17 -14.64
C LYS A 309 6.27 38.12 -15.32
N PRO A 310 7.28 37.60 -16.06
CA PRO A 310 8.25 38.42 -16.77
C PRO A 310 7.57 39.49 -17.64
N GLY A 311 7.99 40.75 -17.46
CA GLY A 311 7.44 41.90 -18.19
C GLY A 311 6.04 42.36 -17.76
N SER A 312 5.41 41.72 -16.77
CA SER A 312 4.07 42.10 -16.27
C SER A 312 4.09 42.55 -14.82
N PHE A 313 4.56 41.72 -13.90
CA PHE A 313 4.65 42.08 -12.48
C PHE A 313 5.71 41.23 -11.77
N LYS A 314 6.28 41.80 -10.72
CA LYS A 314 7.26 41.14 -9.85
C LYS A 314 6.68 41.04 -8.45
N VAL A 315 6.57 39.82 -7.95
CA VAL A 315 6.23 39.54 -6.56
C VAL A 315 7.49 39.84 -5.72
N LYS A 316 7.34 40.62 -4.65
CA LYS A 316 8.47 41.05 -3.80
C LYS A 316 8.87 40.01 -2.77
N GLU A 317 7.86 39.36 -2.21
CA GLU A 317 7.99 38.44 -1.10
C GLU A 317 7.13 37.22 -1.39
N ALA A 318 7.54 36.07 -0.84
CA ALA A 318 6.79 34.84 -1.02
C ALA A 318 5.32 35.03 -0.59
N PRO A 319 4.35 34.54 -1.39
CA PRO A 319 2.96 34.52 -0.97
C PRO A 319 2.79 33.76 0.34
N THR A 320 1.80 34.14 1.14
CA THR A 320 1.38 33.35 2.31
C THR A 320 -0.11 33.02 2.21
N VAL A 321 -0.51 31.83 2.63
CA VAL A 321 -1.91 31.44 2.81
C VAL A 321 -2.28 31.61 4.26
N LYS A 322 -3.51 32.07 4.49
CA LYS A 322 -4.19 32.07 5.79
C LYS A 322 -5.59 31.52 5.64
N PHE A 323 -6.00 30.65 6.56
CA PHE A 323 -7.34 30.06 6.56
C PHE A 323 -8.26 30.82 7.52
N PHE A 324 -9.39 31.32 7.02
CA PHE A 324 -10.41 32.05 7.80
C PHE A 324 -11.80 31.51 7.47
N ASN A 325 -12.59 31.12 8.47
CA ASN A 325 -14.04 30.86 8.38
C ASN A 325 -14.48 30.27 7.02
N VAL A 326 -14.02 29.04 6.69
CA VAL A 326 -14.28 28.28 5.45
C VAL A 326 -13.72 28.84 4.13
N GLN A 327 -12.83 29.83 4.16
CA GLN A 327 -12.12 30.34 2.98
C GLN A 327 -10.60 30.35 3.21
N ALA A 328 -9.85 30.22 2.12
CA ALA A 328 -8.41 30.51 2.10
C ALA A 328 -8.18 31.89 1.48
N MET A 329 -7.39 32.72 2.14
CA MET A 329 -6.90 33.99 1.60
C MET A 329 -5.42 33.85 1.26
N LEU A 330 -5.05 34.27 0.05
CA LEU A 330 -3.67 34.35 -0.40
C LEU A 330 -3.20 35.80 -0.26
N ASP A 331 -2.29 36.06 0.68
CA ASP A 331 -1.67 37.37 0.89
C ASP A 331 -0.48 37.52 -0.08
N LEU A 332 -0.56 38.51 -0.98
CA LEU A 332 0.46 38.82 -1.99
C LEU A 332 0.92 40.28 -1.88
N ILE A 333 2.23 40.50 -1.84
CA ILE A 333 2.83 41.83 -1.93
C ILE A 333 3.42 42.01 -3.33
N ILE A 334 2.69 42.72 -4.20
CA ILE A 334 3.04 42.94 -5.60
C ILE A 334 3.57 44.37 -5.79
N MET A 335 4.64 44.56 -6.56
CA MET A 335 4.93 45.86 -7.15
C MET A 335 4.07 46.04 -8.40
N GLN A 336 3.01 46.86 -8.30
CA GLN A 336 2.24 47.55 -9.38
C GLN A 336 0.73 47.23 -9.49
N HIS A 337 -0.05 48.25 -9.90
CA HIS A 337 -1.52 48.32 -9.98
C HIS A 337 -2.12 47.45 -11.11
N ALA A 338 -2.60 46.25 -10.81
CA ALA A 338 -3.58 45.56 -11.66
C ALA A 338 -4.27 44.41 -10.91
N ASN A 339 -5.56 44.22 -11.19
CA ASN A 339 -6.37 43.12 -10.68
C ASN A 339 -6.01 41.83 -11.44
N TYR A 340 -5.65 40.77 -10.73
CA TYR A 340 -5.44 39.46 -11.33
C TYR A 340 -6.06 38.35 -10.50
N GLN A 341 -6.58 37.33 -11.20
CA GLN A 341 -6.97 36.04 -10.64
C GLN A 341 -5.80 35.07 -10.82
N ILE A 342 -5.38 34.43 -9.74
CA ILE A 342 -4.41 33.34 -9.79
C ILE A 342 -5.21 32.06 -10.01
N ALA A 343 -4.85 31.30 -11.05
CA ALA A 343 -5.37 29.95 -11.22
C ALA A 343 -4.93 29.13 -9.99
N SER A 344 -5.90 28.65 -9.22
CA SER A 344 -5.64 27.82 -8.04
C SER A 344 -4.87 26.58 -8.45
N THR A 345 -3.58 26.57 -8.12
CA THR A 345 -2.68 25.41 -7.97
C THR A 345 -2.84 24.27 -8.99
N PRO A 346 -1.87 24.04 -9.90
CA PRO A 346 -1.85 22.88 -10.82
C PRO A 346 -1.55 21.55 -10.09
N PHE A 347 -1.69 21.54 -8.77
CA PHE A 347 -1.09 20.52 -7.93
C PHE A 347 -2.03 19.37 -7.62
N MET A 348 -3.33 19.36 -7.95
CA MET A 348 -4.19 18.20 -7.68
C MET A 348 -5.32 18.12 -8.71
N GLU A 349 -5.73 16.90 -9.10
CA GLU A 349 -6.99 16.65 -9.82
C GLU A 349 -8.17 16.92 -8.86
N LEU A 350 -8.41 18.21 -8.58
CA LEU A 350 -9.46 18.69 -7.68
C LEU A 350 -10.87 18.52 -8.25
N ASP A 351 -11.01 18.12 -9.52
CA ASP A 351 -12.31 17.95 -10.17
C ASP A 351 -13.13 16.78 -9.59
N LYS A 352 -12.47 15.85 -8.89
CA LYS A 352 -13.12 14.70 -8.25
C LYS A 352 -13.17 14.76 -6.72
N MET A 353 -12.56 15.76 -6.10
CA MET A 353 -12.43 15.86 -4.64
C MET A 353 -13.04 17.15 -4.10
N ASP A 354 -13.66 17.07 -2.93
CA ASP A 354 -14.17 18.24 -2.23
C ASP A 354 -13.04 18.90 -1.43
N VAL A 355 -12.92 20.21 -1.50
CA VAL A 355 -11.94 20.99 -0.72
C VAL A 355 -12.65 21.68 0.43
N VAL A 356 -12.14 21.47 1.65
CA VAL A 356 -12.70 22.04 2.88
C VAL A 356 -11.62 22.77 3.66
N PHE A 357 -11.90 24.01 4.04
CA PHE A 357 -10.98 24.83 4.84
C PHE A 357 -11.43 24.85 6.29
N ASP A 358 -10.49 24.60 7.21
CA ASP A 358 -10.73 24.68 8.63
C ASP A 358 -9.79 25.70 9.26
N SER A 359 -10.37 26.86 9.59
CA SER A 359 -9.65 27.96 10.18
C SER A 359 -9.29 27.75 11.64
N ASN A 360 -9.99 26.85 12.36
CA ASN A 360 -9.66 26.56 13.75
C ASN A 360 -8.35 25.76 13.83
N GLU A 361 -8.14 24.88 12.86
CA GLU A 361 -6.94 24.05 12.78
C GLU A 361 -5.90 24.57 11.78
N LYS A 362 -6.23 25.62 11.03
CA LYS A 362 -5.40 26.19 9.95
C LYS A 362 -4.97 25.15 8.93
N VAL A 363 -5.92 24.33 8.46
CA VAL A 363 -5.68 23.28 7.47
C VAL A 363 -6.61 23.40 6.27
N MET A 364 -6.11 22.96 5.12
CA MET A 364 -6.91 22.60 3.96
C MET A 364 -7.05 21.08 3.91
N ARG A 365 -8.29 20.60 3.79
CA ARG A 365 -8.62 19.19 3.64
C ARG A 365 -9.14 18.94 2.25
N ILE A 366 -8.74 17.81 1.68
CA ILE A 366 -9.13 17.37 0.35
C ILE A 366 -9.70 15.99 0.53
N VAL A 367 -11.00 15.87 0.33
CA VAL A 367 -11.77 14.70 0.71
C VAL A 367 -12.43 14.12 -0.52
N GLY A 368 -12.36 12.81 -0.65
CA GLY A 368 -12.81 12.18 -1.88
C GLY A 368 -13.08 10.70 -1.70
N ASP A 369 -13.92 10.20 -2.59
CA ASP A 369 -14.06 8.77 -2.83
C ASP A 369 -13.14 8.43 -4.01
N ASN A 370 -12.39 7.34 -3.93
CA ASN A 370 -11.53 6.94 -5.01
C ASN A 370 -12.39 6.42 -6.17
N LYS A 371 -12.95 7.28 -7.04
CA LYS A 371 -13.95 6.85 -8.03
C LYS A 371 -13.41 5.94 -9.13
N ASP A 372 -12.10 5.85 -9.28
CA ASP A 372 -11.50 5.07 -10.36
C ASP A 372 -11.56 3.57 -10.01
N ASN A 373 -11.93 2.75 -11.01
CA ASN A 373 -11.84 1.29 -10.90
C ASN A 373 -10.36 0.92 -10.75
N CYS A 374 -10.04 -0.20 -10.09
CA CYS A 374 -8.71 -0.72 -9.72
C CYS A 374 -7.63 -0.83 -10.83
N LYS A 375 -7.85 -0.24 -12.00
CA LYS A 375 -6.83 0.02 -13.00
C LYS A 375 -5.80 0.98 -12.42
N ALA A 376 -4.73 0.43 -11.87
CA ALA A 376 -3.47 1.15 -11.80
C ALA A 376 -3.17 1.68 -13.20
N LYS A 377 -3.12 3.01 -13.33
CA LYS A 377 -2.53 3.63 -14.51
C LYS A 377 -1.03 3.48 -14.42
#